data_AF-A0A4R9EJU6-F1
#
_entry.id   AF-A0A4R9EJU6-F1
#
_cell.length_a   1.000
_cell.length_b   1.000
_cell.length_c   1.000
_cell.angle_alpha   90.00
_cell.angle_beta   90.00
_cell.angle_gamma   90.00
#
_symmetry.space_group_name_H-M   'P 1'
#
loop_
_entity.id
_entity.type
_entity.pdbx_description
1 polymer ?
#
loop_
_entity_poly.entity_id
_entity_poly.type
_entity_poly.pdbx_seq_one_letter_code
_entity_poly.pdbx_strand_id
1 'polypeptide(L)'
;MKLLSNLSWPETPFGADKRPFVKHVQLLAGFAMQWAEDAGGPIPVSAASVFLPVKRTQDTEVRSDLLHFGYRVAVLEDPDDAAEILRFTDRILVQARRHSAGIAWHAFGDDLHVTQTIATERLPGFTGVGEAWKDREERARGIAPVIDTAWDLGQYALPEEAAVAHGIQIGDEMGRFEGPGDVQTDYDLIVEGANPAGLLLEGLAFDILSRALVTALLGGRALQRLHWDAPFKMEKAIELEAWHALSAIGGDMPAPTQPTQ
;
A
#
# COMPACT_ATOMS: atom_id res chain seq x y z
N MET A 1 -1.69 -5.94 16.53
CA MET A 1 -1.49 -5.43 15.16
C MET A 1 -0.06 -4.95 15.02
N LYS A 2 0.66 -5.45 14.01
CA LYS A 2 2.04 -5.07 13.73
C LYS A 2 2.06 -3.84 12.83
N LEU A 3 2.78 -2.80 13.24
CA LEU A 3 2.97 -1.57 12.46
C LEU A 3 4.41 -1.46 11.95
N LEU A 4 4.57 -1.17 10.67
CA LEU A 4 5.86 -0.98 10.03
C LEU A 4 5.90 0.36 9.28
N SER A 5 7.05 1.01 9.33
CA SER A 5 7.32 2.28 8.65
C SER A 5 8.83 2.43 8.49
N ASN A 6 9.28 3.15 7.48
CA ASN A 6 10.63 3.70 7.53
C ASN A 6 10.64 4.98 8.38
N LEU A 7 11.60 5.09 9.30
CA LEU A 7 11.75 6.24 10.22
C LEU A 7 12.09 7.55 9.50
N SER A 8 12.34 7.47 8.20
CA SER A 8 12.62 8.58 7.29
C SER A 8 11.46 9.57 7.17
N TRP A 9 10.24 9.19 7.58
CA TRP A 9 9.03 9.99 7.43
C TRP A 9 8.31 10.26 8.76
N PRO A 10 7.83 11.50 9.00
CA PRO A 10 7.08 11.82 10.21
C PRO A 10 5.75 11.07 10.24
N GLU A 11 5.21 10.85 11.45
CA GLU A 11 3.90 10.21 11.60
C GLU A 11 2.77 10.91 10.84
N THR A 12 2.93 12.21 10.61
CA THR A 12 2.10 13.01 9.72
C THR A 12 2.89 13.33 8.45
N PRO A 13 2.90 12.45 7.43
CA PRO A 13 3.77 12.61 6.26
C PRO A 13 3.48 13.90 5.48
N PHE A 14 2.23 14.36 5.53
CA PHE A 14 1.77 15.58 4.85
C PHE A 14 2.11 16.89 5.58
N GLY A 15 2.79 16.81 6.74
CA GLY A 15 3.21 17.96 7.53
C GLY A 15 2.07 18.57 8.33
N ALA A 16 2.11 18.41 9.66
CA ALA A 16 1.51 19.39 10.54
C ALA A 16 2.49 20.57 10.70
N ASP A 17 1.95 21.77 10.80
CA ASP A 17 2.55 23.12 10.82
C ASP A 17 3.66 23.42 11.88
N LYS A 18 4.36 22.40 12.40
CA LYS A 18 5.27 22.50 13.54
C LYS A 18 6.76 22.41 13.21
N ARG A 19 7.16 22.38 11.92
CA ARG A 19 8.59 22.40 11.56
C ARG A 19 9.08 23.85 11.39
N PRO A 20 10.17 24.27 12.06
CA PRO A 20 10.74 25.62 11.93
C PRO A 20 11.17 25.98 10.49
N PHE A 21 11.40 24.98 9.64
CA PHE A 21 11.73 25.14 8.23
C PHE A 21 10.88 24.16 7.41
N VAL A 22 9.76 24.63 6.85
CA VAL A 22 8.85 23.80 6.06
C VAL A 22 9.40 23.67 4.63
N LYS A 23 9.96 22.50 4.30
CA LYS A 23 10.10 22.11 2.90
C LYS A 23 8.76 21.55 2.45
N HIS A 24 7.99 22.33 1.68
CA HIS A 24 6.74 21.88 1.09
C HIS A 24 7.04 20.81 0.03
N VAL A 25 7.07 19.55 0.44
CA VAL A 25 7.15 18.41 -0.47
C VAL A 25 5.71 18.01 -0.81
N GLN A 26 5.39 17.95 -2.11
CA GLN A 26 4.11 17.39 -2.54
C GLN A 26 4.23 15.88 -2.57
N LEU A 27 3.28 15.19 -1.97
CA LEU A 27 3.29 13.74 -1.85
C LEU A 27 2.10 13.16 -2.61
N LEU A 28 2.38 12.23 -3.51
CA LEU A 28 1.39 11.27 -3.98
C LEU A 28 1.25 10.16 -2.95
N ALA A 29 0.02 9.75 -2.64
CA ALA A 29 -0.24 8.65 -1.73
C ALA A 29 -0.86 7.46 -2.48
N GLY A 30 -0.20 6.30 -2.46
CA GLY A 30 -0.75 5.04 -2.94
C GLY A 30 -1.22 4.17 -1.78
N PHE A 31 -2.36 3.51 -1.95
CA PHE A 31 -2.99 2.67 -0.92
C PHE A 31 -3.24 1.27 -1.45
N ALA A 32 -3.21 0.29 -0.54
CA ALA A 32 -3.65 -1.07 -0.80
C ALA A 32 -4.23 -1.68 0.47
N MET A 33 -5.15 -2.64 0.31
CA MET A 33 -5.66 -3.49 1.38
C MET A 33 -5.69 -4.96 0.93
N GLN A 34 -5.54 -5.86 1.89
CA GLN A 34 -5.74 -7.30 1.74
C GLN A 34 -6.86 -7.74 2.69
N TRP A 35 -7.65 -8.71 2.25
CA TRP A 35 -8.81 -9.24 2.95
C TRP A 35 -8.75 -10.75 3.02
N ALA A 36 -9.26 -11.30 4.12
CA ALA A 36 -9.62 -12.71 4.26
C ALA A 36 -11.10 -12.80 4.63
N GLU A 37 -11.60 -14.02 4.79
CA GLU A 37 -12.95 -14.35 5.26
C GLU A 37 -12.85 -15.08 6.61
N ASP A 38 -13.69 -14.69 7.55
CA ASP A 38 -13.90 -15.37 8.83
C ASP A 38 -15.38 -15.79 8.97
N ALA A 39 -15.73 -16.52 10.04
CA ALA A 39 -17.11 -16.90 10.35
C ALA A 39 -18.08 -15.69 10.41
N GLY A 40 -17.57 -14.50 10.76
CA GLY A 40 -18.31 -13.24 10.78
C GLY A 40 -18.43 -12.50 9.44
N GLY A 41 -17.75 -12.98 8.39
CA GLY A 41 -17.60 -12.31 7.10
C GLY A 41 -16.18 -11.78 6.86
N PRO A 42 -16.02 -10.81 5.94
CA PRO A 42 -14.71 -10.38 5.50
C PRO A 42 -13.95 -9.63 6.60
N ILE A 43 -12.64 -9.86 6.68
CA ILE A 43 -11.75 -9.28 7.67
C ILE A 43 -10.52 -8.66 6.98
N PRO A 44 -10.14 -7.41 7.29
CA PRO A 44 -8.92 -6.82 6.76
C PRO A 44 -7.70 -7.48 7.43
N VAL A 45 -6.82 -8.07 6.63
CA VAL A 45 -5.60 -8.75 7.11
C VAL A 45 -4.42 -7.80 7.14
N SER A 46 -4.33 -6.91 6.14
CA SER A 46 -3.26 -5.93 6.08
C SER A 46 -3.69 -4.70 5.28
N ALA A 47 -2.99 -3.58 5.53
CA ALA A 47 -3.15 -2.35 4.77
C ALA A 47 -1.82 -1.61 4.67
N ALA A 48 -1.59 -0.96 3.54
CA ALA A 48 -0.42 -0.12 3.35
C ALA A 48 -0.73 1.22 2.71
N SER A 49 0.14 2.18 3.00
CA SER A 49 0.18 3.49 2.36
C SER A 49 1.62 3.81 1.99
N VAL A 50 1.86 4.18 0.73
CA VAL A 50 3.16 4.64 0.21
C VAL A 50 3.06 6.11 -0.16
N PHE A 51 4.07 6.88 0.22
CA PHE A 51 4.17 8.33 0.00
C PHE A 51 5.35 8.62 -0.94
N LEU A 52 5.05 9.05 -2.16
CA LEU A 52 6.03 9.40 -3.19
C LEU A 52 6.17 10.91 -3.32
N PRO A 53 7.39 11.48 -3.17
CA PRO A 53 7.65 12.85 -3.56
C PRO A 53 7.35 13.07 -5.04
N VAL A 54 6.52 14.06 -5.35
CA VAL A 54 6.22 14.47 -6.72
C VAL A 54 6.44 15.96 -6.91
N LYS A 55 6.70 16.38 -8.15
CA LYS A 55 6.75 17.79 -8.52
C LYS A 55 5.37 18.28 -8.95
N ARG A 56 5.07 19.54 -8.65
CA ARG A 56 3.76 20.14 -8.92
C ARG A 56 3.41 20.26 -10.41
N THR A 57 4.39 20.47 -11.26
CA THR A 57 4.18 20.82 -12.67
C THR A 57 5.08 20.06 -13.63
N GLN A 58 5.93 19.18 -13.12
CA GLN A 58 6.91 18.43 -13.89
C GLN A 58 6.71 16.96 -13.64
N ASP A 59 6.97 16.17 -14.67
CA ASP A 59 7.26 14.77 -14.51
C ASP A 59 8.65 14.57 -13.88
N THR A 60 8.86 13.42 -13.26
CA THR A 60 10.13 13.05 -12.64
C THR A 60 10.43 11.63 -13.03
N GLU A 61 11.62 11.43 -13.59
CA GLU A 61 12.14 10.09 -13.85
C GLU A 61 12.32 9.37 -12.52
N VAL A 62 11.75 8.18 -12.39
CA VAL A 62 11.97 7.29 -11.26
C VAL A 62 12.81 6.09 -11.70
N ARG A 63 13.80 5.78 -10.89
CA ARG A 63 14.67 4.63 -11.08
C ARG A 63 14.68 3.80 -9.82
N SER A 64 14.66 2.48 -9.96
CA SER A 64 14.58 1.55 -8.84
C SER A 64 15.71 1.69 -7.83
N ASP A 65 16.88 2.14 -8.27
CA ASP A 65 18.07 2.31 -7.44
C ASP A 65 18.16 3.68 -6.74
N LEU A 66 17.26 4.61 -7.08
CA LEU A 66 17.27 5.99 -6.58
C LEU A 66 15.92 6.43 -6.00
N LEU A 67 14.91 5.56 -6.06
CA LEU A 67 13.59 5.89 -5.56
C LEU A 67 13.61 5.90 -4.03
N HIS A 68 13.36 7.08 -3.47
CA HIS A 68 13.09 7.24 -2.05
C HIS A 68 11.59 7.43 -1.83
N PHE A 69 11.01 6.65 -0.92
CA PHE A 69 9.60 6.73 -0.57
C PHE A 69 9.37 6.57 0.92
N GLY A 70 8.26 7.12 1.42
CA GLY A 70 7.79 6.82 2.77
C GLY A 70 6.75 5.72 2.71
N TYR A 71 6.64 4.91 3.77
CA TYR A 71 5.54 3.96 3.86
C TYR A 71 5.01 3.81 5.28
N ARG A 72 3.78 3.33 5.36
CA ARG A 72 3.15 2.83 6.58
C ARG A 72 2.41 1.55 6.24
N VAL A 73 2.63 0.50 7.02
CA VAL A 73 2.02 -0.81 6.86
C VAL A 73 1.43 -1.22 8.20
N ALA A 74 0.24 -1.81 8.14
CA ALA A 74 -0.43 -2.45 9.25
C ALA A 74 -0.73 -3.90 8.86
N VAL A 75 -0.36 -4.85 9.72
CA VAL A 75 -0.65 -6.27 9.56
C VAL A 75 -1.36 -6.79 10.80
N LEU A 76 -2.39 -7.60 10.60
CA LEU A 76 -3.17 -8.26 11.64
C LEU A 76 -2.27 -9.25 12.41
N GLU A 77 -2.24 -9.15 13.74
CA GLU A 77 -1.58 -10.14 14.61
C GLU A 77 -2.59 -10.99 15.37
N ASP A 78 -3.76 -10.41 15.64
CA ASP A 78 -4.90 -11.03 16.29
C ASP A 78 -6.18 -10.60 15.54
N PRO A 79 -7.20 -11.48 15.38
CA PRO A 79 -8.46 -11.12 14.72
C PRO A 79 -9.12 -9.83 15.26
N ASP A 80 -8.95 -9.51 16.54
CA ASP A 80 -9.48 -8.30 17.16
C ASP A 80 -8.82 -7.00 16.61
N ASP A 81 -7.69 -7.10 15.92
CA ASP A 81 -6.99 -5.98 15.28
C ASP A 81 -7.70 -5.42 14.04
N ALA A 82 -8.63 -6.17 13.46
CA ALA A 82 -9.28 -5.83 12.19
C ALA A 82 -9.84 -4.40 12.14
N ALA A 83 -10.55 -3.98 13.20
CA ALA A 83 -11.09 -2.64 13.29
C ALA A 83 -9.99 -1.56 13.39
N GLU A 84 -8.84 -1.88 13.99
CA GLU A 84 -7.71 -0.96 14.09
C GLU A 84 -7.02 -0.77 12.73
N ILE A 85 -6.97 -1.80 11.87
CA ILE A 85 -6.47 -1.67 10.48
C ILE A 85 -7.33 -0.67 9.70
N LEU A 86 -8.66 -0.75 9.82
CA LEU A 86 -9.56 0.23 9.19
C LEU A 86 -9.33 1.64 9.71
N ARG A 87 -9.24 1.83 11.04
CA ARG A 87 -8.95 3.14 11.66
C ARG A 87 -7.58 3.67 11.26
N PHE A 88 -6.59 2.80 11.12
CA PHE A 88 -5.26 3.15 10.67
C PHE A 88 -5.30 3.73 9.25
N THR A 89 -5.93 3.02 8.31
CA THR A 89 -6.08 3.47 6.92
C THR A 89 -6.91 4.75 6.83
N ASP A 90 -8.02 4.83 7.57
CA ASP A 90 -8.91 5.99 7.58
C ASP A 90 -8.20 7.28 7.99
N ARG A 91 -7.40 7.23 9.06
CA ARG A 91 -6.61 8.37 9.54
C ARG A 91 -5.67 8.91 8.45
N ILE A 92 -5.06 8.03 7.67
CA ILE A 92 -4.17 8.42 6.57
C ILE A 92 -4.98 9.03 5.43
N LEU A 93 -6.13 8.45 5.08
CA LEU A 93 -7.01 8.96 4.03
C LEU A 93 -7.53 10.37 4.34
N VAL A 94 -7.93 10.65 5.58
CA VAL A 94 -8.35 12.00 6.01
C VAL A 94 -7.29 13.05 5.69
N GLN A 95 -6.02 12.74 5.98
CA GLN A 95 -4.91 13.66 5.73
C GLN A 95 -4.59 13.75 4.24
N ALA A 96 -4.50 12.59 3.56
CA ALA A 96 -4.19 12.52 2.14
C ALA A 96 -5.21 13.32 1.31
N ARG A 97 -6.50 13.22 1.64
CA ARG A 97 -7.59 13.92 0.92
C ARG A 97 -7.36 15.42 0.81
N ARG A 98 -6.74 16.03 1.83
CA ARG A 98 -6.52 17.48 1.90
C ARG A 98 -5.15 17.92 1.42
N HIS A 99 -4.15 17.07 1.59
CA HIS A 99 -2.75 17.51 1.50
C HIS A 99 -1.92 16.77 0.45
N SER A 100 -2.40 15.65 -0.08
CA SER A 100 -1.67 14.93 -1.13
C SER A 100 -1.82 15.60 -2.49
N ALA A 101 -0.86 15.36 -3.37
CA ALA A 101 -0.93 15.70 -4.78
C ALA A 101 -1.93 14.80 -5.55
N GLY A 102 -2.25 13.64 -4.99
CA GLY A 102 -3.17 12.64 -5.50
C GLY A 102 -3.30 11.47 -4.52
N ILE A 103 -4.40 10.74 -4.63
CA ILE A 103 -4.63 9.46 -3.94
C ILE A 103 -4.79 8.41 -5.02
N ALA A 104 -3.90 7.42 -5.05
CA ALA A 104 -3.97 6.30 -5.95
C ALA A 104 -4.41 5.05 -5.19
N TRP A 105 -5.36 4.31 -5.77
CA TRP A 105 -5.83 3.03 -5.24
C TRP A 105 -6.26 2.16 -6.42
N HIS A 106 -5.92 0.87 -6.40
CA HIS A 106 -6.40 -0.06 -7.42
C HIS A 106 -7.82 -0.53 -7.07
N ALA A 107 -8.82 -0.23 -7.92
CA ALA A 107 -10.20 -0.72 -7.74
C ALA A 107 -10.81 -0.46 -6.35
N PHE A 108 -10.60 0.73 -5.76
CA PHE A 108 -11.08 1.09 -4.42
C PHE A 108 -12.58 0.86 -4.17
N GLY A 109 -13.40 0.83 -5.22
CA GLY A 109 -14.83 0.53 -5.09
C GLY A 109 -15.10 -0.79 -4.38
N ASP A 110 -14.28 -1.80 -4.61
CA ASP A 110 -14.40 -3.13 -4.00
C ASP A 110 -14.03 -3.07 -2.51
N ASP A 111 -12.87 -2.48 -2.19
CA ASP A 111 -12.44 -2.27 -0.80
C ASP A 111 -13.41 -1.39 0.00
N LEU A 112 -13.97 -0.36 -0.63
CA LEU A 112 -14.97 0.52 -0.01
C LEU A 112 -16.26 -0.24 0.28
N HIS A 113 -16.71 -1.09 -0.63
CA HIS A 113 -17.92 -1.90 -0.45
C HIS A 113 -17.78 -2.85 0.75
N VAL A 114 -16.65 -3.56 0.83
CA VAL A 114 -16.34 -4.46 1.96
C VAL A 114 -16.24 -3.65 3.25
N THR A 115 -15.47 -2.56 3.25
CA THR A 115 -15.32 -1.67 4.43
C THR A 115 -16.67 -1.17 4.96
N GLN A 116 -17.56 -0.73 4.07
CA GLN A 116 -18.90 -0.24 4.46
C GLN A 116 -19.79 -1.32 5.06
N THR A 117 -19.56 -2.58 4.71
CA THR A 117 -20.34 -3.72 5.22
C THR A 117 -19.94 -4.09 6.65
N ILE A 118 -18.65 -3.96 6.99
CA ILE A 118 -18.11 -4.42 8.28
C ILE A 118 -17.84 -3.30 9.28
N ALA A 119 -17.74 -2.05 8.84
CA ALA A 119 -17.42 -0.92 9.72
C ALA A 119 -18.53 -0.71 10.76
N THR A 120 -18.17 -0.82 12.04
CA THR A 120 -19.06 -0.56 13.18
C THR A 120 -19.08 0.90 13.61
N GLU A 121 -18.13 1.69 13.11
CA GLU A 121 -17.98 3.10 13.41
C GLU A 121 -17.84 3.96 12.15
N ARG A 122 -17.93 5.27 12.32
CA ARG A 122 -17.80 6.21 11.20
C ARG A 122 -16.33 6.32 10.76
N LEU A 123 -16.08 6.01 9.50
CA LEU A 123 -14.77 6.15 8.84
C LEU A 123 -14.78 7.33 7.85
N PRO A 124 -14.49 8.57 8.31
CA PRO A 124 -14.62 9.78 7.49
C PRO A 124 -13.64 9.86 6.31
N GLY A 125 -12.46 9.26 6.41
CA GLY A 125 -11.49 9.14 5.33
C GLY A 125 -12.01 8.27 4.20
N PHE A 126 -12.46 7.05 4.52
CA PHE A 126 -13.12 6.17 3.54
C PHE A 126 -14.35 6.81 2.91
N THR A 127 -15.18 7.45 3.73
CA THR A 127 -16.38 8.17 3.24
C THR A 127 -15.99 9.27 2.26
N GLY A 128 -15.07 10.16 2.64
CA GLY A 128 -14.69 11.31 1.82
C GLY A 128 -13.92 10.94 0.54
N VAL A 129 -13.16 9.84 0.57
CA VAL A 129 -12.53 9.30 -0.65
C VAL A 129 -13.57 8.58 -1.51
N GLY A 130 -14.54 7.85 -0.93
CA GLY A 130 -15.63 7.19 -1.64
C GLY A 130 -16.57 8.15 -2.37
N GLU A 131 -16.89 9.30 -1.77
CA GLU A 131 -17.62 10.37 -2.45
C GLU A 131 -16.83 10.89 -3.66
N ALA A 132 -15.54 11.14 -3.48
CA ALA A 132 -14.67 11.61 -4.55
C ALA A 132 -14.40 10.58 -5.65
N TRP A 133 -14.47 9.28 -5.33
CA TRP A 133 -14.25 8.19 -6.27
C TRP A 133 -15.37 8.09 -7.32
N LYS A 134 -16.61 8.39 -6.91
CA LYS A 134 -17.80 8.41 -7.77
C LYS A 134 -17.69 9.48 -8.86
N ASP A 135 -17.19 10.65 -8.47
CA ASP A 135 -17.04 11.82 -9.34
C ASP A 135 -15.57 12.08 -9.69
N ARG A 136 -14.76 11.04 -9.90
CA ARG A 136 -13.30 11.14 -10.06
C ARG A 136 -12.85 11.99 -11.27
N GLU A 137 -13.71 12.13 -12.27
CA GLU A 137 -13.47 13.00 -13.43
C GLU A 137 -13.58 14.49 -13.09
N GLU A 138 -14.30 14.84 -12.01
CA GLU A 138 -14.50 16.21 -11.58
C GLU A 138 -13.41 16.66 -10.59
N ARG A 139 -12.56 17.58 -11.03
CA ARG A 139 -11.54 18.18 -10.15
C ARG A 139 -12.16 19.21 -9.21
N ALA A 140 -12.40 18.79 -7.97
CA ALA A 140 -12.72 19.70 -6.87
C ALA A 140 -11.50 20.51 -6.41
N ARG A 141 -11.69 21.81 -6.12
CA ARG A 141 -10.60 22.67 -5.62
C ARG A 141 -10.27 22.35 -4.16
N GLY A 142 -8.98 22.31 -3.85
CA GLY A 142 -8.49 22.21 -2.46
C GLY A 142 -8.51 20.79 -1.88
N ILE A 143 -8.79 19.78 -2.69
CA ILE A 143 -8.70 18.36 -2.32
C ILE A 143 -7.95 17.59 -3.41
N ALA A 144 -7.32 16.47 -3.02
CA ALA A 144 -6.51 15.67 -3.92
C ALA A 144 -7.36 15.09 -5.06
N PRO A 145 -6.84 14.91 -6.28
CA PRO A 145 -7.47 14.02 -7.25
C PRO A 145 -7.38 12.58 -6.73
N VAL A 146 -8.35 11.77 -7.15
CA VAL A 146 -8.42 10.35 -6.84
C VAL A 146 -8.19 9.58 -8.14
N ILE A 147 -7.32 8.57 -8.09
CA ILE A 147 -6.84 7.84 -9.26
C ILE A 147 -7.12 6.37 -9.05
N ASP A 148 -7.93 5.82 -9.95
CA ASP A 148 -8.23 4.40 -10.01
C ASP A 148 -7.23 3.73 -10.95
N THR A 149 -6.22 3.07 -10.39
CA THR A 149 -5.17 2.47 -11.23
C THR A 149 -5.67 1.27 -12.04
N ALA A 150 -6.83 0.69 -11.70
CA ALA A 150 -7.49 -0.32 -12.50
C ALA A 150 -8.09 0.33 -13.77
N TRP A 151 -8.79 1.46 -13.63
CA TRP A 151 -9.55 2.07 -14.73
C TRP A 151 -8.77 3.12 -15.52
N ASP A 152 -8.06 4.02 -14.85
CA ASP A 152 -7.49 5.24 -15.44
C ASP A 152 -6.26 4.97 -16.33
N LEU A 153 -5.75 3.73 -16.33
CA LEU A 153 -4.55 3.32 -17.06
C LEU A 153 -4.78 2.25 -18.13
N GLY A 154 -6.02 1.80 -18.34
CA GLY A 154 -6.32 0.80 -19.39
C GLY A 154 -7.23 -0.36 -19.00
N GLN A 155 -7.98 -0.28 -17.90
CA GLN A 155 -8.90 -1.34 -17.43
C GLN A 155 -8.19 -2.67 -17.15
N TYR A 156 -7.50 -2.74 -16.02
CA TYR A 156 -6.86 -3.96 -15.52
C TYR A 156 -7.69 -4.55 -14.40
N ALA A 157 -7.85 -5.87 -14.39
CA ALA A 157 -8.57 -6.54 -13.32
C ALA A 157 -7.70 -6.69 -12.07
N LEU A 158 -6.40 -6.86 -12.27
CA LEU A 158 -5.45 -7.07 -11.20
C LEU A 158 -4.31 -6.03 -11.23
N PRO A 159 -3.74 -5.65 -10.07
CA PRO A 159 -2.68 -4.65 -10.01
C PRO A 159 -1.36 -5.13 -10.65
N GLU A 160 -1.10 -6.44 -10.71
CA GLU A 160 0.08 -7.02 -11.36
C GLU A 160 -0.01 -6.90 -12.88
N GLU A 161 -1.22 -7.07 -13.45
CA GLU A 161 -1.47 -6.85 -14.87
C GLU A 161 -1.18 -5.40 -15.26
N ALA A 162 -1.68 -4.46 -14.46
CA ALA A 162 -1.40 -3.04 -14.63
C ALA A 162 0.10 -2.74 -14.50
N ALA A 163 0.77 -3.32 -13.50
CA ALA A 163 2.20 -3.16 -13.29
C ALA A 163 3.01 -3.61 -14.53
N VAL A 164 2.77 -4.83 -15.00
CA VAL A 164 3.47 -5.41 -16.16
C VAL A 164 3.20 -4.59 -17.43
N ALA A 165 1.95 -4.21 -17.68
CA ALA A 165 1.58 -3.42 -18.86
C ALA A 165 2.25 -2.04 -18.87
N HIS A 166 2.56 -1.48 -17.70
CA HIS A 166 3.25 -0.21 -17.55
C HIS A 166 4.75 -0.35 -17.27
N GLY A 167 5.31 -1.55 -17.42
CA GLY A 167 6.76 -1.78 -17.33
C GLY A 167 7.31 -1.76 -15.90
N ILE A 168 6.52 -2.16 -14.91
CA ILE A 168 6.98 -2.43 -13.54
C ILE A 168 7.20 -3.95 -13.42
N GLN A 169 8.41 -4.33 -13.02
CA GLN A 169 8.80 -5.71 -12.75
C GLN A 169 8.54 -6.04 -11.28
N ILE A 170 7.55 -6.90 -11.10
CA ILE A 170 7.22 -7.61 -9.87
C ILE A 170 8.06 -8.89 -9.92
N GLY A 171 8.95 -9.13 -8.95
CA GLY A 171 9.97 -10.20 -9.06
C GLY A 171 9.43 -11.63 -8.89
N ASP A 172 10.33 -12.61 -9.03
CA ASP A 172 9.98 -13.99 -9.41
C ASP A 172 9.58 -14.93 -8.24
N GLU A 173 10.09 -14.71 -7.01
CA GLU A 173 9.89 -15.64 -5.87
C GLU A 173 9.28 -15.00 -4.61
N MET A 174 9.79 -13.86 -4.15
CA MET A 174 9.14 -13.06 -3.09
C MET A 174 8.18 -12.02 -3.67
N GLY A 175 8.37 -11.62 -4.93
CA GLY A 175 7.67 -10.49 -5.53
C GLY A 175 6.24 -10.75 -5.95
N ARG A 176 5.78 -12.01 -6.12
CA ARG A 176 4.41 -12.25 -6.56
C ARG A 176 3.42 -11.77 -5.52
N PHE A 177 2.42 -11.05 -6.00
CA PHE A 177 1.36 -10.63 -5.13
C PHE A 177 0.56 -11.86 -4.69
N GLU A 178 0.37 -12.01 -3.38
CA GLU A 178 -0.39 -13.11 -2.79
C GLU A 178 -1.80 -13.11 -3.35
N GLY A 179 -2.26 -14.25 -3.85
CA GLY A 179 -3.65 -14.38 -4.26
C GLY A 179 -4.57 -14.34 -3.05
N PRO A 180 -5.89 -14.10 -3.22
CA PRO A 180 -6.84 -14.13 -2.11
C PRO A 180 -6.81 -15.44 -1.30
N GLY A 181 -6.51 -16.58 -1.94
CA GLY A 181 -6.37 -17.86 -1.25
C GLY A 181 -5.10 -17.98 -0.41
N ASP A 182 -4.01 -17.31 -0.80
CA ASP A 182 -2.76 -17.29 -0.04
C ASP A 182 -2.95 -16.41 1.21
N VAL A 183 -3.55 -15.23 1.05
CA VAL A 183 -3.92 -14.34 2.18
C VAL A 183 -4.87 -15.05 3.16
N GLN A 184 -5.85 -15.81 2.67
CA GLN A 184 -6.71 -16.61 3.53
C GLN A 184 -5.93 -17.66 4.30
N THR A 185 -5.02 -18.37 3.65
CA THR A 185 -4.18 -19.40 4.29
C THR A 185 -3.34 -18.77 5.39
N ASP A 186 -2.77 -17.59 5.15
CA ASP A 186 -1.98 -16.87 6.13
C ASP A 186 -2.83 -16.37 7.30
N TYR A 187 -4.04 -15.89 7.04
CA TYR A 187 -4.99 -15.53 8.08
C TYR A 187 -5.37 -16.73 8.96
N ASP A 188 -5.68 -17.89 8.36
CA ASP A 188 -6.04 -19.11 9.09
C ASP A 188 -4.88 -19.54 10.01
N LEU A 189 -3.64 -19.47 9.54
CA LEU A 189 -2.44 -19.74 10.34
C LEU A 189 -2.29 -18.75 11.51
N ILE A 190 -2.59 -17.46 11.32
CA ILE A 190 -2.60 -16.46 12.41
C ILE A 190 -3.64 -16.84 13.48
N VAL A 191 -4.86 -17.18 13.08
CA VAL A 191 -5.95 -17.59 13.99
C VAL A 191 -5.57 -18.85 14.77
N GLU A 192 -4.90 -19.81 14.13
CA GLU A 192 -4.40 -21.02 14.76
C GLU A 192 -3.19 -20.77 15.70
N GLY A 193 -2.67 -19.54 15.77
CA GLY A 193 -1.49 -19.18 16.54
C GLY A 193 -0.18 -19.68 15.91
N ALA A 194 -0.21 -20.08 14.64
CA ALA A 194 0.93 -20.57 13.88
C ALA A 194 1.67 -19.41 13.20
N ASN A 195 2.68 -18.85 13.87
CA ASN A 195 3.56 -17.84 13.28
C ASN A 195 5.04 -18.23 13.45
N PRO A 196 5.55 -19.16 12.64
CA PRO A 196 6.93 -19.62 12.76
C PRO A 196 7.90 -18.45 12.52
N ALA A 197 8.61 -18.07 13.59
CA ALA A 197 9.66 -17.05 13.59
C ALA A 197 9.23 -15.64 13.10
N GLY A 198 7.94 -15.32 13.06
CA GLY A 198 7.45 -14.02 12.59
C GLY A 198 7.42 -13.83 11.07
N LEU A 199 7.75 -14.87 10.31
CA LEU A 199 7.89 -14.83 8.85
C LEU A 199 6.56 -14.55 8.15
N LEU A 200 5.45 -15.05 8.70
CA LEU A 200 4.11 -14.87 8.16
C LEU A 200 3.72 -13.38 8.08
N LEU A 201 3.93 -12.66 9.18
CA LEU A 201 3.64 -11.22 9.26
C LEU A 201 4.59 -10.40 8.40
N GLU A 202 5.82 -10.87 8.16
CA GLU A 202 6.76 -10.21 7.24
C GLU A 202 6.37 -10.44 5.77
N GLY A 203 5.87 -11.62 5.41
CA GLY A 203 5.29 -11.93 4.09
C GLY A 203 4.13 -11.01 3.75
N LEU A 204 3.09 -11.00 4.59
CA LEU A 204 1.94 -10.11 4.47
C LEU A 204 2.35 -8.63 4.38
N ALA A 205 3.30 -8.21 5.21
CA ALA A 205 3.81 -6.85 5.19
C ALA A 205 4.53 -6.49 3.88
N PHE A 206 5.32 -7.41 3.34
CA PHE A 206 6.02 -7.23 2.08
C PHE A 206 5.03 -7.17 0.91
N ASP A 207 4.07 -8.08 0.86
CA ASP A 207 3.04 -8.13 -0.18
C ASP A 207 2.26 -6.81 -0.25
N ILE A 208 1.70 -6.39 0.88
CA ILE A 208 0.85 -5.20 0.91
C ILE A 208 1.63 -3.92 0.62
N LEU A 209 2.88 -3.84 1.08
CA LEU A 209 3.77 -2.73 0.75
C LEU A 209 4.07 -2.68 -0.75
N SER A 210 4.32 -3.85 -1.35
CA SER A 210 4.57 -4.00 -2.78
C SER A 210 3.37 -3.53 -3.61
N ARG A 211 2.16 -3.95 -3.25
CA ARG A 211 0.90 -3.50 -3.86
C ARG A 211 0.70 -1.99 -3.75
N ALA A 212 0.95 -1.41 -2.57
CA ALA A 212 0.81 0.03 -2.36
C ALA A 212 1.87 0.83 -3.14
N LEU A 213 3.11 0.34 -3.25
CA LEU A 213 4.16 0.96 -4.04
C LEU A 213 3.83 0.94 -5.53
N VAL A 214 3.40 -0.21 -6.06
CA VAL A 214 2.93 -0.33 -7.45
C VAL A 214 1.79 0.65 -7.71
N THR A 215 0.81 0.69 -6.83
CA THR A 215 -0.33 1.62 -6.92
C THR A 215 0.12 3.08 -6.92
N ALA A 216 1.08 3.45 -6.07
CA ALA A 216 1.63 4.80 -6.05
C ALA A 216 2.37 5.14 -7.36
N LEU A 217 3.19 4.23 -7.88
CA LEU A 217 3.92 4.43 -9.14
C LEU A 217 2.96 4.59 -10.33
N LEU A 218 1.98 3.71 -10.44
CA LEU A 218 0.92 3.76 -11.45
C LEU A 218 0.11 5.06 -11.33
N GLY A 219 -0.29 5.44 -10.12
CA GLY A 219 -0.97 6.71 -9.88
C GLY A 219 -0.15 7.93 -10.31
N GLY A 220 1.17 7.90 -10.08
CA GLY A 220 2.08 8.95 -10.51
C GLY A 220 2.21 9.03 -12.02
N ARG A 221 2.19 7.89 -12.70
CA ARG A 221 2.15 7.80 -14.17
C ARG A 221 0.83 8.33 -14.74
N ALA A 222 -0.31 7.93 -14.17
CA ALA A 222 -1.64 8.43 -14.56
C ALA A 222 -1.75 9.96 -14.41
N LEU A 223 -1.17 10.51 -13.34
CA LEU A 223 -1.09 11.97 -13.12
C LEU A 223 -0.03 12.69 -13.96
N GLN A 224 0.75 11.96 -14.77
CA GLN A 224 1.88 12.51 -15.54
C GLN A 224 2.90 13.22 -14.64
N ARG A 225 3.14 12.65 -13.45
CA ARG A 225 4.11 13.14 -12.46
C ARG A 225 5.35 12.27 -12.37
N LEU A 226 5.23 11.00 -12.72
CA LEU A 226 6.33 10.04 -12.71
C LEU A 226 6.43 9.38 -14.09
N HIS A 227 7.65 9.11 -14.52
CA HIS A 227 7.94 8.27 -15.68
C HIS A 227 9.16 7.39 -15.40
N TRP A 228 9.36 6.35 -16.20
CA TRP A 228 10.55 5.50 -16.18
C TRP A 228 10.82 4.99 -17.60
N ASP A 229 12.09 5.06 -18.01
CA ASP A 229 12.51 4.70 -19.37
C ASP A 229 12.89 3.23 -19.50
N ALA A 230 13.28 2.61 -18.39
CA ALA A 230 13.60 1.19 -18.28
C ALA A 230 12.59 0.50 -17.35
N PRO A 231 12.42 -0.83 -17.46
CA PRO A 231 11.56 -1.56 -16.54
C PRO A 231 11.92 -1.26 -15.08
N PHE A 232 10.92 -0.83 -14.31
CA PHE A 232 11.11 -0.49 -12.91
C PHE A 232 11.08 -1.76 -12.06
N LYS A 233 12.22 -2.12 -11.45
CA LYS A 233 12.35 -3.25 -10.53
C LYS A 233 11.86 -2.87 -9.13
N MET A 234 10.69 -3.38 -8.75
CA MET A 234 10.06 -3.04 -7.48
C MET A 234 10.86 -3.52 -6.27
N GLU A 235 11.32 -4.77 -6.30
CA GLU A 235 12.05 -5.39 -5.17
C GLU A 235 13.26 -4.56 -4.74
N LYS A 236 14.02 -4.03 -5.72
CA LYS A 236 15.18 -3.19 -5.45
C LYS A 236 14.82 -1.91 -4.68
N ALA A 237 13.67 -1.29 -4.99
CA ALA A 237 13.23 -0.10 -4.27
C ALA A 237 12.79 -0.44 -2.83
N ILE A 238 12.11 -1.56 -2.63
CA ILE A 238 11.68 -2.03 -1.31
C ILE A 238 12.88 -2.43 -0.46
N GLU A 239 13.84 -3.16 -1.02
CA GLU A 239 15.09 -3.51 -0.34
C GLU A 239 15.80 -2.25 0.18
N LEU A 240 15.92 -1.20 -0.64
CA LEU A 240 16.57 0.04 -0.22
C LEU A 240 15.83 0.76 0.93
N GLU A 241 14.49 0.76 0.91
CA GLU A 241 13.68 1.58 1.82
C GLU A 241 13.13 0.84 3.04
N ALA A 242 13.07 -0.50 3.00
CA ALA A 242 12.40 -1.33 4.00
C ALA A 242 13.26 -2.49 4.56
N TRP A 243 14.53 -2.64 4.16
CA TRP A 243 15.40 -3.72 4.66
C TRP A 243 15.45 -3.82 6.20
N HIS A 244 15.35 -2.68 6.90
CA HIS A 244 15.42 -2.65 8.38
C HIS A 244 14.15 -3.17 9.04
N ALA A 245 13.02 -3.18 8.32
CA ALA A 245 11.71 -3.57 8.81
C ALA A 245 11.28 -4.95 8.33
N LEU A 246 11.87 -5.43 7.23
CA LEU A 246 11.55 -6.69 6.56
C LEU A 246 12.84 -7.50 6.42
N SER A 247 13.27 -8.10 7.53
CA SER A 247 14.60 -8.72 7.64
C SER A 247 14.73 -9.97 6.78
N ALA A 248 13.61 -10.63 6.47
CA ALA A 248 13.56 -11.79 5.59
C ALA A 248 13.99 -11.50 4.13
N ILE A 249 13.93 -10.24 3.67
CA ILE A 249 14.21 -9.86 2.27
C ILE A 249 15.72 -9.85 1.96
N GLY A 250 16.57 -9.67 2.98
CA GLY A 250 18.02 -9.52 2.81
C GLY A 250 18.86 -10.74 3.20
N GLY A 251 18.23 -11.82 3.67
CA GLY A 251 18.93 -13.02 4.14
C GLY A 251 18.79 -14.17 3.14
N ASP A 252 19.92 -14.79 2.76
CA ASP A 252 19.93 -16.20 2.34
C ASP A 252 19.18 -16.99 3.42
N MET A 253 17.92 -17.34 3.17
CA MET A 253 17.18 -18.26 4.02
C MET A 253 17.99 -19.55 4.10
N PRO A 254 18.46 -20.00 5.28
CA PRO A 254 19.08 -21.31 5.36
C PRO A 254 18.02 -22.33 4.93
N ALA A 255 18.34 -23.12 3.92
CA ALA A 255 17.45 -24.15 3.40
C ALA A 255 16.87 -24.98 4.56
N PRO A 256 15.56 -25.32 4.52
CA PRO A 256 14.93 -26.09 5.58
C PRO A 256 15.74 -27.38 5.80
N THR A 257 16.30 -27.51 7.00
CA THR A 257 17.04 -28.71 7.37
C THR A 257 16.03 -29.85 7.39
N GLN A 258 16.20 -30.80 6.46
CA GLN A 258 15.37 -31.98 6.44
C GLN A 258 15.50 -32.71 7.79
N PRO A 259 14.39 -33.17 8.39
CA PRO A 259 14.47 -33.95 9.61
C PRO A 259 15.26 -35.22 9.32
N THR A 260 16.36 -35.41 10.06
CA THR A 260 17.09 -36.67 10.09
C THR A 260 16.13 -37.78 10.51
N GLN A 261 15.95 -38.77 9.63
CA GLN A 261 15.28 -40.04 9.93
C GLN A 261 16.08 -40.87 10.93
#